data_AF-A0A973CGF0-F1
#
_entry.id   AF-A0A973CGF0-F1
#
_cell.length_a   1.000
_cell.length_b   1.000
_cell.length_c   1.000
_cell.angle_alpha   90.00
_cell.angle_beta   90.00
_cell.angle_gamma   90.00
#
_symmetry.space_group_name_H-M   'P 1'
#
loop_
_entity.id
_entity.type
_entity.pdbx_description
1 polymer ?
#
loop_
_entity_poly.entity_id
_entity_poly.type
_entity_poly.pdbx_seq_one_letter_code
_entity_poly.pdbx_strand_id
1 'polypeptide(L)'
;MKANLQDLCDLIINDPKPVMFIDTCVFLDIVRVCARDNSNVNTITSAHKLIDMNSVWIVISEIVESEWKENIDVVFPETERHLKHLDKNMALFKSSLEKFPSLGGFEYTKKPTEYGVHHELKKLSEALYRKALIIEADTNCFGKAMIRVIQNVAPSAKGKDESKDCSIYEHYLALANLLKQQSFDKQILFASSNKADFGDPSAPRPPIDEELSGLGIQFVNNLPWATSLLG
;
A
#
# COMPACT_ATOMS: atom_id res chain seq x y z
N MET A 1 16.48 -2.97 -3.85
CA MET A 1 17.35 -2.94 -5.06
C MET A 1 16.61 -2.17 -6.12
N LYS A 2 17.27 -1.29 -6.88
CA LYS A 2 16.66 -0.55 -7.99
C LYS A 2 17.30 -1.00 -9.30
N ALA A 3 16.49 -1.33 -10.29
CA ALA A 3 16.94 -1.81 -11.59
C ALA A 3 15.84 -1.62 -12.65
N ASN A 4 16.23 -1.65 -13.92
CA ASN A 4 15.29 -1.59 -15.02
C ASN A 4 14.40 -2.85 -15.10
N LEU A 5 13.37 -2.78 -15.93
CA LEU A 5 12.37 -3.85 -16.11
C LEU A 5 12.98 -5.21 -16.48
N GLN A 6 13.97 -5.23 -17.37
CA GLN A 6 14.55 -6.49 -17.85
C GLN A 6 15.42 -7.14 -16.77
N ASP A 7 16.27 -6.36 -16.10
CA ASP A 7 17.13 -6.88 -15.03
C ASP A 7 16.29 -7.42 -13.85
N LEU A 8 15.18 -6.75 -13.52
CA LEU A 8 14.24 -7.25 -12.51
C LEU A 8 13.51 -8.52 -12.97
N CYS A 9 13.11 -8.58 -14.24
CA CYS A 9 12.51 -9.79 -14.81
C CYS A 9 13.49 -10.97 -14.70
N ASP A 10 14.72 -10.79 -15.14
CA ASP A 10 15.76 -11.82 -15.10
C ASP A 10 16.05 -12.27 -13.66
N LEU A 11 16.11 -11.33 -12.70
CA LEU A 11 16.26 -11.64 -11.28
C LEU A 11 15.10 -12.53 -10.77
N ILE A 12 13.85 -12.17 -11.08
CA ILE A 12 12.66 -12.91 -10.63
C ILE A 12 12.59 -14.29 -11.29
N ILE A 13 12.95 -14.40 -12.57
CA ILE A 13 12.96 -15.68 -13.30
C ILE A 13 14.05 -16.63 -12.78
N ASN A 14 15.19 -16.10 -12.33
CA ASN A 14 16.25 -16.92 -11.76
C ASN A 14 15.92 -17.50 -10.37
N ASP A 15 15.00 -16.88 -9.63
CA ASP A 15 14.49 -17.36 -8.34
C ASP A 15 12.97 -17.17 -8.26
N PRO A 16 12.18 -18.01 -8.96
CA PRO A 16 10.74 -17.81 -9.10
C PRO A 16 9.98 -17.94 -7.78
N LYS A 17 9.44 -16.82 -7.32
CA LYS A 17 8.57 -16.69 -6.15
C LYS A 17 7.35 -15.84 -6.51
N PRO A 18 6.21 -15.96 -5.82
CA PRO A 18 5.11 -15.02 -5.97
C PRO A 18 5.58 -13.56 -6.00
N VAL A 19 4.98 -12.75 -6.88
CA VAL A 19 5.29 -11.32 -7.02
C VAL A 19 4.14 -10.52 -6.46
N MET A 20 4.43 -9.51 -5.65
CA MET A 20 3.44 -8.59 -5.09
C MET A 20 3.81 -7.15 -5.47
N PHE A 21 3.03 -6.58 -6.39
CA PHE A 21 3.06 -5.16 -6.70
C PHE A 21 2.32 -4.38 -5.62
N ILE A 22 2.95 -3.36 -5.06
CA ILE A 22 2.37 -2.54 -3.99
C ILE A 22 2.21 -1.10 -4.45
N ASP A 23 0.99 -0.57 -4.36
CA ASP A 23 0.69 0.84 -4.53
C ASP A 23 1.04 1.67 -3.27
N THR A 24 1.33 2.96 -3.43
CA THR A 24 1.75 3.86 -2.35
C THR A 24 0.76 3.87 -1.20
N CYS A 25 -0.55 3.87 -1.51
CA CYS A 25 -1.60 3.93 -0.51
C CYS A 25 -1.52 2.79 0.52
N VAL A 26 -1.04 1.60 0.13
CA VAL A 26 -0.90 0.44 1.01
C VAL A 26 0.18 0.68 2.08
N PHE A 27 1.31 1.30 1.71
CA PHE A 27 2.33 1.67 2.67
C PHE A 27 1.84 2.75 3.64
N LEU A 28 1.10 3.73 3.14
CA LEU A 28 0.54 4.80 3.97
C LEU A 28 -0.56 4.30 4.90
N ASP A 29 -1.30 3.28 4.50
CA ASP A 29 -2.33 2.66 5.33
C ASP A 29 -1.74 1.98 6.57
N ILE A 30 -0.51 1.44 6.51
CA ILE A 30 0.22 0.96 7.70
C ILE A 30 0.35 2.08 8.73
N VAL A 31 0.72 3.28 8.29
CA VAL A 31 0.92 4.44 9.16
C VAL A 31 -0.42 4.92 9.74
N ARG A 32 -1.50 4.82 8.94
CA ARG A 32 -2.83 5.30 9.28
C ARG A 32 -3.69 4.30 10.07
N VAL A 33 -3.19 3.10 10.37
CA VAL A 33 -3.98 2.03 11.02
C VAL A 33 -4.69 2.52 12.29
N CYS A 34 -4.04 3.34 13.11
CA CYS A 34 -4.64 3.85 14.35
C CYS A 34 -5.34 5.22 14.23
N ALA A 35 -5.47 5.76 13.02
CA ALA A 35 -6.00 7.11 12.78
C ALA A 35 -7.25 7.15 11.88
N ARG A 36 -7.65 6.03 11.27
CA ARG A 36 -8.86 5.91 10.43
C ARG A 36 -9.83 4.89 11.03
N ASP A 37 -11.12 5.25 11.04
CA ASP A 37 -12.17 4.46 11.69
C ASP A 37 -12.38 3.05 11.07
N ASN A 38 -12.09 2.87 9.78
CA ASN A 38 -12.25 1.60 9.06
C ASN A 38 -10.94 0.83 8.85
N SER A 39 -9.88 1.18 9.59
CA SER A 39 -8.59 0.51 9.47
C SER A 39 -8.64 -0.92 10.00
N ASN A 40 -7.98 -1.83 9.29
CA ASN A 40 -7.78 -3.20 9.74
C ASN A 40 -6.47 -3.30 10.54
N VAL A 41 -6.55 -3.54 11.85
CA VAL A 41 -5.36 -3.69 12.72
C VAL A 41 -4.45 -4.84 12.29
N ASN A 42 -5.00 -5.86 11.62
CA ASN A 42 -4.21 -6.98 11.09
C ASN A 42 -3.24 -6.53 9.98
N THR A 43 -3.36 -5.31 9.46
CA THR A 43 -2.36 -4.71 8.56
C THR A 43 -0.97 -4.68 9.21
N ILE A 44 -0.90 -4.44 10.53
CA ILE A 44 0.36 -4.45 11.30
C ILE A 44 0.99 -5.85 11.26
N THR A 45 0.21 -6.88 11.62
CA THR A 45 0.64 -8.28 11.60
C THR A 45 1.06 -8.71 10.19
N SER A 46 0.32 -8.28 9.17
CA SER A 46 0.59 -8.61 7.77
C SER A 46 1.87 -7.96 7.26
N ALA A 47 2.12 -6.70 7.64
CA ALA A 47 3.37 -6.01 7.30
C ALA A 47 4.59 -6.72 7.94
N HIS A 48 4.50 -7.10 9.22
CA HIS A 48 5.55 -7.91 9.85
C HIS A 48 5.78 -9.23 9.11
N LYS A 49 4.70 -9.97 8.82
CA LYS A 49 4.80 -11.24 8.06
C LYS A 49 5.50 -11.03 6.71
N LEU A 50 5.14 -9.99 5.95
CA LEU A 50 5.77 -9.70 4.66
C LEU A 50 7.25 -9.29 4.80
N ILE A 51 7.62 -8.56 5.86
CA ILE A 51 9.02 -8.22 6.13
C ILE A 51 9.86 -9.47 6.39
N ASP A 52 9.31 -10.46 7.09
CA ASP A 52 10.03 -11.70 7.42
C ASP A 52 9.97 -12.75 6.28
N MET A 53 9.00 -12.63 5.37
CA MET A 53 8.76 -13.62 4.31
C MET A 53 9.75 -13.49 3.13
N ASN A 54 10.71 -14.40 3.00
CA ASN A 54 11.65 -14.42 1.86
C ASN A 54 11.12 -15.16 0.62
N SER A 55 9.91 -15.72 0.71
CA SER A 55 9.23 -16.48 -0.34
C SER A 55 8.34 -15.62 -1.25
N VAL A 56 8.45 -14.29 -1.19
CA VAL A 56 7.72 -13.35 -2.05
C VAL A 56 8.65 -12.24 -2.53
N TRP A 57 8.51 -11.86 -3.79
CA TRP A 57 9.09 -10.64 -4.33
C TRP A 57 8.14 -9.48 -4.13
N ILE A 58 8.52 -8.52 -3.29
CA ILE A 58 7.80 -7.24 -3.17
C ILE A 58 8.38 -6.30 -4.21
N VAL A 59 7.53 -5.75 -5.07
CA VAL A 59 7.95 -4.89 -6.17
C VAL A 59 7.16 -3.59 -6.14
N ILE A 60 7.86 -2.47 -6.30
CA ILE A 60 7.28 -1.14 -6.41
C ILE A 60 7.90 -0.41 -7.61
N SER A 61 7.23 0.63 -8.11
CA SER A 61 7.85 1.55 -9.06
C SER A 61 8.64 2.65 -8.34
N GLU A 62 9.56 3.29 -9.05
CA GLU A 62 10.24 4.51 -8.58
C GLU A 62 9.26 5.66 -8.24
N ILE A 63 8.09 5.68 -8.88
CA ILE A 63 7.02 6.63 -8.58
C ILE A 63 6.50 6.37 -7.17
N VAL A 64 6.20 5.11 -6.82
CA VAL A 64 5.76 4.73 -5.46
C VAL A 64 6.81 5.09 -4.41
N GLU A 65 8.09 4.87 -4.69
CA GLU A 65 9.18 5.29 -3.80
C GLU A 65 9.12 6.81 -3.54
N SER A 66 8.96 7.60 -4.59
CA SER A 66 8.91 9.06 -4.50
C SER A 66 7.68 9.53 -3.74
N GLU A 67 6.51 8.97 -4.05
CA GLU A 67 5.27 9.31 -3.36
C GLU A 67 5.28 8.91 -1.90
N TRP A 68 5.88 7.78 -1.52
CA TRP A 68 6.01 7.41 -0.13
C TRP A 68 6.85 8.44 0.63
N LYS A 69 8.01 8.83 0.08
CA LYS A 69 8.89 9.85 0.68
C LYS A 69 8.21 11.21 0.80
N GLU A 70 7.42 11.61 -0.19
CA GLU A 70 6.65 12.87 -0.16
C GLU A 70 5.52 12.84 0.87
N ASN A 71 4.76 11.74 0.90
CA ASN A 71 3.54 11.66 1.71
C ASN A 71 3.79 11.29 3.16
N ILE A 72 4.89 10.60 3.49
CA ILE A 72 5.15 10.14 4.86
C ILE A 72 5.26 11.32 5.84
N ASP A 73 5.81 12.44 5.41
CA ASP A 73 5.96 13.65 6.22
C ASP A 73 4.64 14.40 6.46
N VAL A 74 3.59 14.08 5.71
CA VAL A 74 2.23 14.57 5.93
C VAL A 74 1.42 13.59 6.78
N VAL A 75 1.47 12.30 6.44
CA VAL A 75 0.67 11.24 7.06
C VAL A 75 1.10 10.93 8.50
N PHE A 76 2.41 10.98 8.78
CA PHE A 76 2.91 10.75 10.13
C PHE A 76 2.40 11.80 11.13
N PRO A 77 2.52 13.12 10.87
CA PRO A 77 1.95 14.14 11.77
C PRO A 77 0.43 14.09 11.90
N GLU A 78 -0.31 13.64 10.87
CA GLU A 78 -1.75 13.42 10.97
C GLU A 78 -2.10 12.33 11.99
N THR A 79 -1.35 11.22 11.92
CA THR A 79 -1.50 10.10 12.86
C THR A 79 -1.17 10.54 14.30
N GLU A 80 -0.10 11.33 14.47
CA GLU A 80 0.25 11.91 15.77
C GLU A 80 -0.85 12.86 16.29
N ARG A 81 -1.41 13.71 15.42
CA ARG A 81 -2.52 14.60 15.75
C ARG A 81 -3.76 13.83 16.20
N HIS A 82 -4.07 12.71 15.55
CA HIS A 82 -5.17 11.82 15.96
C HIS A 82 -4.96 11.29 17.38
N LEU A 83 -3.76 10.79 17.70
CA LEU A 83 -3.44 10.31 19.05
C LEU A 83 -3.51 11.43 20.09
N LYS A 84 -3.04 12.64 19.77
CA LYS A 84 -3.19 13.82 20.66
C LYS A 84 -4.65 14.19 20.89
N HIS A 85 -5.52 13.99 19.91
CA HIS A 85 -6.96 14.18 20.07
C HIS A 85 -7.57 13.10 20.98
N LEU A 86 -7.15 11.84 20.81
CA LEU A 86 -7.55 10.74 21.68
C LEU A 86 -7.16 10.98 23.14
N ASP A 87 -5.94 11.45 23.41
CA ASP A 87 -5.50 11.85 24.76
C ASP A 87 -6.47 12.84 25.42
N LYS A 88 -6.87 13.89 24.67
CA LYS A 88 -7.79 14.92 25.15
C LYS A 88 -9.17 14.34 25.42
N ASN A 89 -9.68 13.48 24.54
CA ASN A 89 -10.98 12.85 24.69
C ASN A 89 -11.00 11.88 25.88
N MET A 90 -9.94 11.11 26.10
CA MET A 90 -9.80 10.25 27.27
C MET A 90 -9.74 11.04 28.57
N ALA A 91 -9.04 12.18 28.59
CA ALA A 91 -9.01 13.07 29.76
C ALA A 91 -10.38 13.70 30.05
N LEU A 92 -11.11 14.12 29.02
CA LEU A 92 -12.47 14.66 29.14
C LEU A 92 -13.44 13.58 29.65
N PHE A 93 -13.38 12.37 29.08
CA PHE A 93 -14.18 11.23 29.52
C PHE A 93 -13.93 10.91 30.99
N LYS A 94 -12.67 10.79 31.41
CA LYS A 94 -12.29 10.56 32.80
C LYS A 94 -12.84 11.65 33.72
N SER A 95 -12.63 12.92 33.37
CA SER A 95 -13.10 14.08 34.16
C SER A 95 -14.63 14.12 34.28
N SER A 96 -15.34 13.64 33.26
CA SER A 96 -16.80 13.54 33.25
C SER A 96 -17.27 12.38 34.14
N LEU A 97 -16.62 11.21 34.05
CA LEU A 97 -16.91 10.04 34.87
C LEU A 97 -16.72 10.32 36.37
N GLU A 98 -15.69 11.08 36.73
CA GLU A 98 -15.43 11.50 38.12
C GLU A 98 -16.58 12.33 38.73
N LYS A 99 -17.50 12.88 37.91
CA LYS A 99 -18.72 13.56 38.40
C LYS A 99 -19.85 12.59 38.72
N PHE A 100 -19.73 11.31 38.38
CA PHE A 100 -20.73 10.27 38.61
C PHE A 100 -20.12 9.08 39.38
N PRO A 101 -19.85 9.21 40.70
CA PRO A 101 -19.18 8.17 41.49
C PRO A 101 -19.87 6.80 41.45
N SER A 102 -21.19 6.75 41.21
CA SER A 102 -21.97 5.53 41.10
C SER A 102 -21.64 4.68 39.87
N LEU A 103 -20.99 5.24 38.84
CA LEU A 103 -20.64 4.53 37.61
C LEU A 103 -19.27 3.84 37.68
N GLY A 104 -18.54 3.99 38.80
CA GLY A 104 -17.20 3.43 38.97
C GLY A 104 -16.10 4.33 38.42
N GLY A 105 -14.91 3.76 38.21
CA GLY A 105 -13.71 4.48 37.78
C GLY A 105 -13.17 3.98 36.44
N PHE A 106 -12.40 4.85 35.77
CA PHE A 106 -11.66 4.53 34.56
C PHE A 106 -10.20 4.96 34.75
N GLU A 107 -9.29 3.99 34.68
CA GLU A 107 -7.85 4.23 34.79
C GLU A 107 -7.11 3.66 33.59
N TYR A 108 -6.12 4.41 33.14
CA TYR A 108 -5.14 3.97 32.15
C TYR A 108 -3.76 4.40 32.63
N THR A 109 -2.76 3.56 32.38
CA THR A 109 -1.40 3.72 32.93
C THR A 109 -0.60 4.81 32.24
N LYS A 110 -0.90 5.10 30.97
CA LYS A 110 -0.19 6.07 30.11
C LYS A 110 -1.13 6.62 29.03
N LYS A 111 -0.93 7.86 28.61
CA LYS A 111 -1.67 8.45 27.48
C LYS A 111 -1.35 7.72 26.17
N PRO A 112 -2.31 7.56 25.25
CA PRO A 112 -2.07 6.99 23.92
C PRO A 112 -0.80 7.49 23.21
N THR A 113 -0.52 8.80 23.25
CA THR A 113 0.70 9.36 22.63
C THR A 113 2.00 8.86 23.25
N GLU A 114 2.01 8.54 24.55
CA GLU A 114 3.19 8.08 25.30
C GLU A 114 3.63 6.67 24.92
N TYR A 115 2.76 5.87 24.29
CA TYR A 115 3.14 4.55 23.77
C TYR A 115 3.96 4.63 22.48
N GLY A 116 3.98 5.77 21.79
CA GLY A 116 4.81 5.96 20.60
C GLY A 116 4.38 5.14 19.38
N VAL A 117 3.17 4.57 19.35
CA VAL A 117 2.69 3.65 18.28
C VAL A 117 2.86 4.23 16.88
N HIS A 118 2.57 5.52 16.69
CA HIS A 118 2.75 6.22 15.40
C HIS A 118 4.20 6.19 14.87
N HIS A 119 5.21 6.19 15.76
CA HIS A 119 6.62 6.00 15.36
C HIS A 119 6.87 4.57 14.88
N GLU A 120 6.36 3.58 15.59
CA GLU A 120 6.51 2.17 15.22
C GLU A 120 5.78 1.86 13.91
N LEU A 121 4.61 2.45 13.66
CA LEU A 121 3.91 2.31 12.38
C LEU A 121 4.68 2.93 11.21
N LYS A 122 5.31 4.10 11.40
CA LYS A 122 6.20 4.70 10.38
C LYS A 122 7.40 3.80 10.09
N LYS A 123 8.08 3.30 11.14
CA LYS A 123 9.21 2.37 10.99
C LYS A 123 8.79 1.08 10.28
N LEU A 124 7.60 0.55 10.59
CA LEU A 124 7.08 -0.66 9.96
C LEU A 124 6.81 -0.46 8.46
N SER A 125 6.18 0.67 8.11
CA SER A 125 5.98 1.07 6.71
C SER A 125 7.31 1.21 5.96
N GLU A 126 8.30 1.86 6.58
CA GLU A 126 9.64 2.04 6.02
C GLU A 126 10.39 0.71 5.86
N ALA A 127 10.28 -0.20 6.84
CA ALA A 127 10.93 -1.51 6.78
C ALA A 127 10.37 -2.36 5.63
N LEU A 128 9.05 -2.34 5.41
CA LEU A 128 8.42 -3.01 4.27
C LEU A 128 8.85 -2.39 2.94
N TYR A 129 8.87 -1.05 2.87
CA TYR A 129 9.36 -0.32 1.69
C TYR A 129 10.81 -0.68 1.35
N ARG A 130 11.71 -0.70 2.34
CA ARG A 130 13.13 -1.03 2.14
C ARG A 130 13.38 -2.45 1.62
N LYS A 131 12.42 -3.36 1.82
CA LYS A 131 12.47 -4.73 1.29
C LYS A 131 12.15 -4.81 -0.20
N ALA A 132 11.45 -3.80 -0.75
CA ALA A 132 10.99 -3.85 -2.12
C ALA A 132 12.12 -3.80 -3.16
N LEU A 133 11.91 -4.51 -4.27
CA LEU A 133 12.57 -4.24 -5.54
C LEU A 133 11.90 -3.04 -6.19
N ILE A 134 12.70 -2.13 -6.76
CA ILE A 134 12.22 -0.87 -7.32
C ILE A 134 12.45 -0.90 -8.83
N ILE A 135 11.35 -0.84 -9.59
CA ILE A 135 11.38 -0.66 -11.04
C ILE A 135 11.83 0.77 -11.34
N GLU A 136 12.93 0.91 -12.06
CA GLU A 136 13.36 2.20 -12.58
C GLU A 136 12.33 2.82 -13.51
N ALA A 137 12.27 4.15 -13.48
CA ALA A 137 11.50 4.95 -14.40
C ALA A 137 11.80 4.58 -15.88
N ASP A 138 10.77 4.12 -16.60
CA ASP A 138 10.86 3.70 -18.00
C ASP A 138 10.05 4.62 -18.93
N THR A 139 10.71 5.14 -19.96
CA THR A 139 10.12 6.10 -20.91
C THR A 139 8.94 5.52 -21.68
N ASN A 140 8.95 4.22 -22.00
CA ASN A 140 7.83 3.61 -22.71
C ASN A 140 6.61 3.50 -21.79
N CYS A 141 6.81 3.14 -20.53
CA CYS A 141 5.77 3.10 -19.51
C CYS A 141 5.16 4.50 -19.30
N PHE A 142 5.97 5.56 -19.22
CA PHE A 142 5.45 6.92 -19.16
C PHE A 142 4.67 7.31 -20.41
N GLY A 143 5.15 6.94 -21.60
CA GLY A 143 4.42 7.19 -22.84
C GLY A 143 3.02 6.57 -22.83
N LYS A 144 2.90 5.31 -22.39
CA LYS A 144 1.61 4.63 -22.23
C LYS A 144 0.74 5.25 -21.14
N ALA A 145 1.33 5.62 -20.01
CA ALA A 145 0.61 6.28 -18.92
C ALA A 145 0.02 7.62 -19.37
N MET A 146 0.78 8.41 -20.14
CA MET A 146 0.28 9.66 -20.74
C MET A 146 -0.87 9.42 -21.70
N ILE A 147 -0.83 8.33 -22.50
CA ILE A 147 -1.95 7.96 -23.37
C ILE A 147 -3.20 7.68 -22.54
N ARG A 148 -3.08 6.94 -21.42
CA ARG A 148 -4.22 6.70 -20.51
C ARG A 148 -4.81 8.00 -19.99
N VAL A 149 -3.96 8.93 -19.54
CA VAL A 149 -4.41 10.23 -19.03
C VAL A 149 -5.16 11.03 -20.10
N ILE A 150 -4.59 11.15 -21.31
CA ILE A 150 -5.20 11.89 -22.41
C ILE A 150 -6.55 11.28 -22.82
N GLN A 151 -6.63 9.94 -22.81
CA GLN A 151 -7.82 9.20 -23.21
C GLN A 151 -8.81 8.97 -22.05
N ASN A 152 -8.46 9.36 -20.82
CA ASN A 152 -9.24 9.11 -19.61
C ASN A 152 -9.51 7.61 -19.37
N VAL A 153 -8.50 6.78 -19.64
CA VAL A 153 -8.52 5.33 -19.42
C VAL A 153 -8.04 5.03 -18.01
N ALA A 154 -8.75 4.16 -17.28
CA ALA A 154 -8.41 3.81 -15.90
C ALA A 154 -6.92 3.38 -15.76
N PRO A 155 -6.22 3.78 -14.68
CA PRO A 155 -6.75 4.43 -13.48
C PRO A 155 -7.16 5.91 -13.67
N SER A 156 -6.89 6.51 -14.84
CA SER A 156 -7.33 7.87 -15.16
C SER A 156 -8.86 8.02 -15.31
N ALA A 157 -9.36 9.23 -15.05
CA ALA A 157 -10.71 9.70 -15.28
C ALA A 157 -10.73 11.18 -15.67
N LYS A 158 -11.83 11.59 -16.32
CA LYS A 158 -11.99 12.96 -16.81
C LYS A 158 -11.91 13.99 -15.69
N GLY A 159 -10.96 14.92 -15.83
CA GLY A 159 -10.82 16.07 -14.94
C GLY A 159 -10.02 15.83 -13.66
N LYS A 160 -9.33 14.69 -13.56
CA LYS A 160 -8.39 14.40 -12.48
C LYS A 160 -6.96 14.27 -13.00
N ASP A 161 -5.98 14.61 -12.16
CA ASP A 161 -4.57 14.36 -12.42
C ASP A 161 -4.14 13.05 -11.76
N GLU A 162 -4.35 11.94 -12.48
CA GLU A 162 -3.99 10.57 -12.06
C GLU A 162 -2.75 10.08 -12.85
N SER A 163 -1.88 11.03 -13.25
CA SER A 163 -0.67 10.73 -14.03
C SER A 163 0.32 9.82 -13.30
N LYS A 164 0.44 9.98 -11.97
CA LYS A 164 1.26 9.12 -11.12
C LYS A 164 0.68 7.70 -11.04
N ASP A 165 -0.62 7.55 -10.77
CA ASP A 165 -1.28 6.23 -10.73
C ASP A 165 -1.18 5.49 -12.06
N CYS A 166 -1.39 6.19 -13.18
CA CYS A 166 -1.22 5.62 -14.52
C CYS A 166 0.22 5.15 -14.75
N SER A 167 1.20 5.93 -14.29
CA SER A 167 2.62 5.57 -14.41
C SER A 167 2.95 4.34 -13.58
N ILE A 168 2.52 4.28 -12.31
CA ILE A 168 2.72 3.11 -11.44
C ILE A 168 2.15 1.86 -12.10
N TYR A 169 0.90 1.95 -12.57
CA TYR A 169 0.18 0.85 -13.17
C TYR A 169 0.85 0.33 -14.45
N GLU A 170 1.29 1.21 -15.35
CA GLU A 170 1.98 0.81 -16.59
C GLU A 170 3.32 0.11 -16.34
N HIS A 171 4.08 0.50 -15.31
CA HIS A 171 5.31 -0.21 -14.94
C HIS A 171 5.01 -1.64 -14.44
N TYR A 172 3.93 -1.83 -13.68
CA TYR A 172 3.50 -3.15 -13.22
C TYR A 172 3.02 -4.04 -14.36
N LEU A 173 2.21 -3.50 -15.29
CA LEU A 173 1.80 -4.22 -16.49
C LEU A 173 3.01 -4.59 -17.35
N ALA A 174 3.99 -3.71 -17.51
CA ALA A 174 5.19 -3.99 -18.29
C ALA A 174 6.02 -5.13 -17.69
N LEU A 175 6.29 -5.11 -16.39
CA LEU A 175 7.03 -6.18 -15.73
C LEU A 175 6.26 -7.51 -15.76
N ALA A 176 4.95 -7.49 -15.50
CA ALA A 176 4.12 -8.68 -15.58
C ALA A 176 4.10 -9.29 -16.99
N ASN A 177 4.05 -8.46 -18.03
CA ASN A 177 4.17 -8.92 -19.42
C ASN A 177 5.51 -9.62 -19.68
N LEU A 178 6.63 -9.03 -19.25
CA LEU A 178 7.95 -9.65 -19.41
C LEU A 178 8.02 -11.01 -18.70
N LEU A 179 7.50 -11.09 -17.47
CA LEU A 179 7.41 -12.35 -16.72
C LEU A 179 6.58 -13.40 -17.48
N LYS A 180 5.44 -13.01 -18.04
CA LYS A 180 4.59 -13.92 -18.83
C LYS A 180 5.27 -14.41 -20.11
N GLN A 181 6.02 -13.54 -20.80
CA GLN A 181 6.81 -13.93 -21.97
C GLN A 181 7.89 -14.96 -21.63
N GLN A 182 8.41 -14.92 -20.40
CA GLN A 182 9.37 -15.89 -19.87
C GLN A 182 8.70 -17.11 -19.20
N SER A 183 7.40 -17.35 -19.46
CA SER A 183 6.64 -18.49 -18.92
C SER A 183 6.57 -18.54 -17.38
N PHE A 184 6.59 -17.38 -16.71
CA PHE A 184 6.48 -17.30 -15.25
C PHE A 184 5.15 -17.89 -14.74
N ASP A 185 5.27 -18.84 -13.81
CA ASP A 185 4.19 -19.71 -13.35
C ASP A 185 3.71 -19.42 -11.91
N LYS A 186 4.36 -18.50 -11.19
CA LYS A 186 3.96 -18.13 -9.83
C LYS A 186 2.86 -17.06 -9.83
N GLN A 187 2.20 -16.93 -8.69
CA GLN A 187 1.15 -15.94 -8.47
C GLN A 187 1.71 -14.53 -8.60
N ILE A 188 0.93 -13.64 -9.22
CA ILE A 188 1.20 -12.20 -9.24
C ILE A 188 0.03 -11.49 -8.55
N LEU A 189 0.32 -10.66 -7.57
CA LEU A 189 -0.64 -9.85 -6.84
C LEU A 189 -0.42 -8.38 -7.15
N PHE A 190 -1.51 -7.62 -7.25
CA PHE A 190 -1.49 -6.16 -7.18
C PHE A 190 -2.27 -5.71 -5.95
N ALA A 191 -1.65 -4.91 -5.09
CA ALA A 191 -2.25 -4.41 -3.87
C ALA A 191 -2.43 -2.89 -3.92
N SER A 192 -3.68 -2.42 -3.84
CA SER A 192 -4.03 -1.00 -3.71
C SER A 192 -5.33 -0.82 -2.95
N SER A 193 -5.36 0.09 -1.97
CA SER A 193 -6.59 0.53 -1.30
C SER A 193 -7.28 1.70 -2.01
N ASN A 194 -6.74 2.17 -3.15
CA ASN A 194 -7.28 3.26 -3.95
C ASN A 194 -8.47 2.82 -4.81
N LYS A 195 -9.63 2.69 -4.16
CA LYS A 195 -10.88 2.32 -4.84
C LYS A 195 -11.37 3.33 -5.88
N ALA A 196 -10.99 4.60 -5.72
CA ALA A 196 -11.44 5.65 -6.64
C ALA A 196 -10.88 5.41 -8.04
N ASP A 197 -9.64 4.94 -8.12
CA ASP A 197 -8.89 4.91 -9.37
C ASP A 197 -8.85 3.50 -9.97
N PHE A 198 -8.77 2.47 -9.12
CA PHE A 198 -8.72 1.07 -9.55
C PHE A 198 -10.05 0.31 -9.42
N GLY A 199 -11.03 0.83 -8.67
CA GLY A 199 -12.27 0.11 -8.35
C GLY A 199 -12.13 -0.84 -7.15
N ASP A 200 -13.14 -1.68 -6.94
CA ASP A 200 -13.07 -2.73 -5.90
C ASP A 200 -12.43 -3.98 -6.49
N PRO A 201 -11.63 -4.77 -5.74
CA PRO A 201 -11.10 -6.04 -6.24
C PRO A 201 -12.14 -7.01 -6.81
N SER A 202 -13.39 -6.99 -6.35
CA SER A 202 -14.45 -7.82 -6.93
C SER A 202 -15.01 -7.28 -8.26
N ALA A 203 -14.75 -6.02 -8.56
CA ALA A 203 -15.18 -5.32 -9.77
C ALA A 203 -14.20 -4.18 -10.11
N PRO A 204 -12.99 -4.51 -10.63
CA PRO A 204 -12.02 -3.50 -11.02
C PRO A 204 -12.58 -2.59 -12.11
N ARG A 205 -12.14 -1.33 -12.16
CA ARG A 205 -12.62 -0.38 -13.18
C ARG A 205 -12.13 -0.79 -14.58
N PRO A 206 -13.00 -0.91 -15.60
CA PRO A 206 -12.52 -1.20 -16.95
C PRO A 206 -11.53 -0.14 -17.47
N PRO A 207 -10.46 -0.54 -18.18
CA PRO A 207 -10.13 -1.91 -18.64
C PRO A 207 -9.23 -2.71 -17.67
N ILE A 208 -9.06 -2.27 -16.42
CA ILE A 208 -8.13 -2.89 -15.45
C ILE A 208 -8.49 -4.36 -15.19
N ASP A 209 -9.78 -4.69 -15.20
CA ASP A 209 -10.27 -6.05 -15.06
C ASP A 209 -9.72 -7.00 -16.15
N GLU A 210 -9.83 -6.62 -17.41
CA GLU A 210 -9.33 -7.41 -18.55
C GLU A 210 -7.79 -7.45 -18.58
N GLU A 211 -7.13 -6.34 -18.27
CA GLU A 211 -5.67 -6.23 -18.28
C GLU A 211 -5.02 -7.09 -17.18
N LEU A 212 -5.55 -7.00 -15.94
CA LEU A 212 -5.06 -7.81 -14.84
C LEU A 212 -5.36 -9.29 -15.06
N SER A 213 -6.57 -9.64 -15.50
CA SER A 213 -6.94 -11.03 -15.77
C SER A 213 -6.14 -11.65 -16.91
N GLY A 214 -5.89 -10.90 -17.99
CA GLY A 214 -5.06 -11.32 -19.13
C GLY A 214 -3.61 -11.63 -18.73
N LEU A 215 -3.11 -10.97 -17.68
CA LEU A 215 -1.78 -11.23 -17.12
C LEU A 215 -1.81 -12.15 -15.89
N GLY A 216 -2.96 -12.69 -15.51
CA GLY A 216 -3.12 -13.53 -14.33
C GLY A 216 -2.71 -12.81 -13.02
N ILE A 217 -2.91 -11.49 -12.96
CA ILE A 217 -2.65 -10.68 -11.78
C ILE A 217 -3.92 -10.64 -10.94
N GLN A 218 -3.81 -11.00 -9.66
CA GLN A 218 -4.93 -10.92 -8.72
C GLN A 218 -4.89 -9.60 -7.95
N PHE A 219 -5.95 -8.80 -8.08
CA PHE A 219 -6.11 -7.54 -7.36
C PHE A 219 -6.58 -7.78 -5.93
N VAL A 220 -5.96 -7.12 -4.95
CA VAL A 220 -6.34 -7.11 -3.53
C VAL A 220 -6.28 -5.69 -2.98
N ASN A 221 -7.08 -5.39 -1.95
CA ASN A 221 -7.20 -4.02 -1.42
C ASN A 221 -6.53 -3.75 -0.07
N ASN A 222 -5.84 -4.73 0.51
CA ASN A 222 -5.10 -4.55 1.76
C ASN A 222 -4.07 -5.68 2.00
N LEU A 223 -3.12 -5.44 2.91
CA LEU A 223 -2.09 -6.42 3.27
C LEU A 223 -2.64 -7.71 3.94
N PRO A 224 -3.64 -7.66 4.84
CA PRO A 224 -4.24 -8.89 5.37
C PRO A 224 -4.74 -9.86 4.31
N TRP A 225 -5.41 -9.36 3.28
CA TRP A 225 -5.85 -10.19 2.17
C TRP A 225 -4.66 -10.71 1.37
N ALA A 226 -3.73 -9.84 0.96
CA ALA A 226 -2.53 -10.25 0.22
C ALA A 226 -1.77 -11.39 0.93
N THR A 227 -1.53 -11.23 2.23
CA THR A 227 -0.80 -12.23 3.03
C THR A 227 -1.55 -13.53 3.27
N SER A 228 -2.89 -13.52 3.21
CA SER A 228 -3.70 -14.74 3.28
C SER A 228 -3.59 -15.59 2.00
N LEU A 229 -3.27 -14.97 0.87
CA LEU A 229 -3.09 -15.66 -0.41
C LEU A 229 -1.67 -16.22 -0.58
N LEU A 230 -0.68 -15.57 0.04
CA LEU A 230 0.75 -15.88 -0.13
C LEU A 230 1.26 -17.06 0.74
N GLY A 231 0.43 -17.63 1.63
CA GLY A 231 0.83 -18.71 2.54
C GLY A 231 1.45 -18.20 3.84
#